data_AF-A0A9E0W359-F1
#
_entry.id   AF-A0A9E0W359-F1
#
_cell.length_a   1.000
_cell.length_b   1.000
_cell.length_c   1.000
_cell.angle_alpha   90.00
_cell.angle_beta   90.00
_cell.angle_gamma   90.00
#
_symmetry.space_group_name_H-M   'P 1'
#
loop_
_entity.id
_entity.type
_entity.pdbx_description
1 polymer ?
#
loop_
_entity_poly.entity_id
_entity_poly.type
_entity_poly.pdbx_seq_one_letter_code
_entity_poly.pdbx_strand_id
1 'polypeptide(L)' 'MTERTTESLTRLFNDLFSETLNTVLVRGDDEPVYLPADTEFPQHRVIFAHGFFASALHEISHWC' A
#
# COMPACT_ATOMS: atom_id res chain seq x y z
N MET A 1 -16.96 -11.20 10.94
CA MET A 1 -17.21 -10.68 9.58
C MET A 1 -16.02 -9.82 9.22
N THR A 2 -15.26 -10.15 8.19
CA THR A 2 -14.12 -9.32 7.77
C THR A 2 -14.68 -8.12 7.02
N GLU A 3 -14.74 -6.96 7.66
CA GLU A 3 -15.07 -5.71 6.98
C GLU A 3 -14.02 -5.41 5.91
N ARG A 4 -14.47 -5.13 4.68
CA ARG A 4 -13.59 -4.72 3.59
C ARG A 4 -13.26 -3.25 3.74
N THR A 5 -12.35 -2.94 4.65
CA THR A 5 -11.80 -1.59 4.81
C THR A 5 -10.43 -1.49 4.16
N THR A 6 -10.07 -0.28 3.72
CA THR A 6 -8.71 0.01 3.23
C THR A 6 -7.66 -0.29 4.27
N GLU A 7 -7.96 -0.05 5.55
CA GLU A 7 -7.05 -0.36 6.66
C GLU A 7 -6.78 -1.86 6.79
N SER A 8 -7.82 -2.70 6.66
CA SER A 8 -7.66 -4.14 6.68
C SER A 8 -6.81 -4.64 5.50
N LEU A 9 -6.99 -4.03 4.32
CA LEU A 9 -6.19 -4.35 3.13
C LEU A 9 -4.73 -3.88 3.28
N THR A 10 -4.50 -2.68 3.80
CA THR A 10 -3.17 -2.17 4.13
C THR A 10 -2.45 -3.08 5.10
N ARG A 11 -3.13 -3.50 6.17
CA ARG A 11 -2.55 -4.42 7.14
C ARG A 11 -2.18 -5.75 6.49
N LEU A 12 -3.10 -6.35 5.72
CA LEU A 12 -2.84 -7.61 5.02
C LEU A 12 -1.65 -7.49 4.06
N PHE A 13 -1.57 -6.42 3.28
CA PHE A 13 -0.46 -6.18 2.37
C PHE A 13 0.86 -6.05 3.13
N ASN A 14 0.89 -5.24 4.19
CA ASN A 14 2.10 -5.01 4.98
C ASN A 14 2.55 -6.29 5.69
N ASP A 15 1.63 -7.08 6.23
CA ASP A 15 1.94 -8.35 6.89
C ASP A 15 2.56 -9.37 5.91
N LEU A 16 2.23 -9.30 4.61
CA LEU A 16 2.76 -10.19 3.58
C LEU A 16 4.10 -9.72 2.98
N PHE A 17 4.26 -8.42 2.76
CA PHE A 17 5.32 -7.87 1.90
C PHE A 17 6.32 -6.94 2.60
N SER A 18 6.04 -6.48 3.82
CA SER A 18 6.95 -5.57 4.52
C SER A 18 8.25 -6.25 4.93
N GLU A 19 8.21 -7.50 5.38
CA GLU A 19 9.42 -8.24 5.78
C GLU A 19 10.15 -8.86 4.58
N THR A 20 9.41 -9.38 3.60
CA THR A 20 9.95 -10.15 2.49
C THR A 20 10.44 -9.28 1.33
N LEU A 21 9.73 -8.18 1.05
CA LEU A 21 9.96 -7.30 -0.09
C LEU A 21 10.20 -5.85 0.32
N ASN A 22 10.34 -5.57 1.63
CA ASN A 22 10.55 -4.24 2.18
C ASN A 22 9.53 -3.19 1.67
N THR A 23 8.30 -3.62 1.37
CA THR A 23 7.28 -2.79 0.72
C THR A 23 6.03 -2.68 1.57
N VAL A 24 5.51 -1.46 1.72
CA VAL A 24 4.30 -1.15 2.48
C VAL A 24 3.28 -0.41 1.63
N LEU A 25 2.00 -0.66 1.91
CA LEU A 25 0.87 0.06 1.32
C LEU A 25 0.52 1.26 2.18
N VAL A 26 0.42 2.43 1.56
CA VAL A 26 0.14 3.70 2.23
C VAL A 26 -1.06 4.36 1.57
N ARG A 27 -1.96 4.91 2.38
CA ARG A 27 -3.06 5.73 1.87
C ARG A 27 -2.54 7.12 1.52
N GLY A 28 -2.68 7.51 0.26
CA GLY A 28 -2.48 8.87 -0.21
C GLY A 28 -3.80 9.59 -0.43
N ASP A 29 -3.71 10.90 -0.67
CA ASP A 29 -4.86 11.75 -0.93
C ASP A 29 -5.13 11.90 -2.44
N ASP A 30 -4.13 12.34 -3.21
CA ASP A 30 -4.34 12.82 -4.59
C ASP A 30 -3.98 11.80 -5.70
N GLU A 31 -2.72 11.36 -5.79
CA GLU A 31 -2.24 10.51 -6.90
C GLU A 31 -1.63 9.18 -6.42
N PRO A 32 -1.83 8.09 -7.18
CA PRO A 32 -1.12 6.85 -6.91
C PRO A 32 0.35 7.00 -7.28
N VAL A 33 1.25 6.56 -6.40
CA VAL A 33 2.69 6.67 -6.63
C VAL A 33 3.47 5.55 -5.94
N TYR A 34 4.50 5.06 -6.60
CA TYR A 34 5.50 4.20 -5.98
C TYR A 34 6.71 5.03 -5.58
N LEU A 35 7.05 5.00 -4.28
CA LEU A 35 8.26 5.63 -3.75
C LEU A 35 9.23 4.55 -3.26
N PRO A 36 10.45 4.46 -3.81
CA PRO A 36 11.43 3.53 -3.31
C PRO A 36 11.88 3.91 -1.89
N ALA A 37 12.45 2.95 -1.16
CA ALA A 37 13.11 3.21 0.10
C ALA A 37 14.25 4.22 -0.08
N ASP A 38 14.36 5.13 0.88
CA ASP A 38 15.38 6.18 0.93
C ASP A 38 15.90 6.37 2.38
N THR A 39 16.73 7.38 2.60
CA THR A 39 17.32 7.66 3.92
C THR A 39 16.32 8.14 4.96
N GLU A 40 15.18 8.71 4.55
CA GLU A 40 14.10 9.17 5.42
C GLU A 40 13.07 8.06 5.66
N PHE A 41 12.80 7.24 4.64
CA PHE A 41 11.87 6.12 4.69
C PHE A 41 12.56 4.81 4.26
N PRO A 42 12.93 3.92 5.20
CA PRO A 42 13.69 2.71 4.89
C PRO A 42 12.88 1.63 4.13
N GLN A 43 11.57 1.83 3.91
CA GLN A 43 10.68 0.91 3.21
C GLN A 43 10.17 1.52 1.91
N HIS A 44 10.00 0.69 0.88
CA HIS A 44 9.30 1.07 -0.34
C HIS A 44 7.82 1.32 -0.03
N ARG A 45 7.22 2.32 -0.66
CA ARG A 45 5.84 2.73 -0.40
C ARG A 45 5.04 2.67 -1.70
N VAL A 46 3.97 1.88 -1.67
CA VAL A 46 2.91 1.90 -2.69
C VAL A 46 1.80 2.79 -2.16
N ILE A 47 1.64 3.97 -2.74
CA ILE A 47 0.64 4.96 -2.32
C ILE A 47 -0.58 4.82 -3.24
N PHE A 48 -1.76 4.61 -2.66
CA PHE A 48 -3.03 4.57 -3.41
C PHE A 48 -3.90 5.80 -3.10
N ALA A 49 -4.65 6.28 -4.10
CA ALA A 49 -5.40 7.54 -4.00
C ALA A 49 -6.78 7.40 -3.36
N HIS A 50 -7.30 8.53 -2.85
CA HIS A 50 -8.69 8.73 -2.42
C HIS A 50 -9.24 7.79 -1.33
N GLY A 51 -8.43 6.95 -0.70
CA GLY A 51 -8.90 6.07 0.38
C GLY A 51 -9.95 5.05 -0.03
N PHE A 52 -10.06 4.71 -1.33
CA PHE A 52 -11.00 3.71 -1.81
C PHE A 52 -10.39 2.32 -1.85
N PHE A 53 -11.14 1.31 -1.39
CA PHE A 53 -10.72 -0.09 -1.43
C PHE A 53 -10.39 -0.57 -2.84
N ALA A 54 -11.17 -0.13 -3.84
CA ALA A 54 -10.91 -0.46 -5.24
C ALA A 54 -9.62 0.19 -5.78
N SER A 55 -9.29 1.41 -5.34
CA SER A 55 -8.02 2.07 -5.73
C SER A 55 -6.83 1.33 -5.12
N ALA A 56 -6.91 0.95 -3.84
CA ALA A 56 -5.88 0.14 -3.21
C ALA A 56 -5.63 -1.19 -3.95
N LEU A 57 -6.70 -1.89 -4.36
CA LEU A 57 -6.56 -3.12 -5.16
C LEU A 57 -5.96 -2.87 -6.55
N HIS A 58 -6.33 -1.76 -7.21
CA HIS A 58 -5.79 -1.39 -8.51
C HIS A 58 -4.26 -1.20 -8.44
N GLU A 59 -3.79 -0.46 -7.43
CA GLU A 59 -2.35 -0.21 -7.26
C GLU A 59 -1.57 -1.44 -6.83
N ILE A 60 -2.13 -2.28 -5.95
CA ILE A 60 -1.52 -3.58 -5.62
C ILE A 60 -1.37 -4.43 -6.88
N SER A 61 -2.36 -4.39 -7.79
CA SER A 61 -2.31 -5.17 -9.04
C SER A 61 -1.30 -4.62 -10.05
N HIS A 62 -1.03 -3.32 -10.02
CA HIS A 62 0.05 -2.72 -10.82
C HIS A 62 1.43 -3.02 -10.26
N TRP A 63 1.53 -3.23 -8.95
CA TRP A 63 2.79 -3.53 -8.27
C TRP A 63 3.21 -5.01 -8.38
N CYS A 64 2.25 -5.95 -8.36
CA CYS A 64 2.49 -7.40 -8.55
C CYS A 64 2.92 -7.75 -9.99
#